data_AF-A0A967CQA6-F1
#
_entry.id   AF-A0A967CQA6-F1
#
_cell.length_a   1.000
_cell.length_b   1.000
_cell.length_c   1.000
_cell.angle_alpha   90.00
_cell.angle_beta   90.00
_cell.angle_gamma   90.00
#
_symmetry.space_group_name_H-M   'P 1'
#
loop_
_entity.id
_entity.type
_entity.pdbx_description
1 polymer ?
#
loop_
_entity_poly.entity_id
_entity_poly.type
_entity_poly.pdbx_seq_one_letter_code
_entity_poly.pdbx_strand_id
1 'polypeptide(L)'
;APVLREVRATHGGWVRRVATRDIGLLVIELGGGRRVASDTIDHRVGLSEVVGLGQRVAAGDRLAMVHAADAASADRAAAQLALLLEIGDEAPASPGPLLTALEG
;
A
#
# COMPACT_ATOMS: atom_id res chain seq x y z
N ALA A 1 -13.66 -7.81 3.03
CA ALA A 1 -14.35 -7.28 1.83
C ALA A 1 -15.01 -8.40 1.02
N PRO A 2 -16.07 -8.11 0.24
CA PRO A 2 -16.62 -9.04 -0.75
C PRO A 2 -15.70 -9.26 -1.97
N VAL A 3 -14.79 -8.33 -2.27
CA VAL A 3 -13.82 -8.46 -3.37
C VAL A 3 -12.39 -8.27 -2.87
N LEU A 4 -11.49 -9.14 -3.32
CA LEU A 4 -10.05 -9.09 -3.10
C LEU A 4 -9.34 -8.93 -4.44
N ARG A 5 -8.31 -8.06 -4.48
CA ARG A 5 -7.47 -7.88 -5.67
C ARG A 5 -6.01 -7.75 -5.31
N GLU A 6 -5.19 -8.60 -5.89
CA GLU A 6 -3.75 -8.52 -5.72
C GLU A 6 -3.15 -7.41 -6.59
N VAL A 7 -2.19 -6.69 -6.00
CA VAL A 7 -1.24 -5.85 -6.73
C VAL A 7 0.04 -6.65 -6.88
N ARG A 8 0.53 -6.80 -8.12
CA ARG A 8 1.71 -7.63 -8.43
C ARG A 8 2.83 -6.79 -9.03
N ALA A 9 4.06 -7.17 -8.71
CA ALA A 9 5.25 -6.54 -9.26
C ALA A 9 5.37 -6.83 -10.76
N THR A 10 5.61 -5.80 -11.57
CA THR A 10 5.84 -5.96 -13.02
C THR A 10 7.26 -6.40 -13.35
N HIS A 11 8.21 -6.09 -12.46
CA HIS A 11 9.61 -6.49 -12.53
C HIS A 11 10.17 -6.76 -11.13
N GLY A 12 11.34 -7.38 -11.08
CA GLY A 12 12.06 -7.61 -9.81
C GLY A 12 12.88 -6.40 -9.38
N GLY A 13 13.26 -6.36 -8.10
CA GLY A 13 14.11 -5.33 -7.52
C GLY A 13 13.88 -5.16 -6.02
N TRP A 14 14.18 -3.98 -5.51
CA TRP A 14 13.98 -3.56 -4.13
C TRP A 14 12.87 -2.54 -4.06
N VAL A 15 12.01 -2.64 -3.04
CA VAL A 15 11.03 -1.60 -2.74
C VAL A 15 11.77 -0.36 -2.23
N ARG A 16 11.80 0.71 -3.03
CA ARG A 16 12.55 1.94 -2.76
C ARG A 16 11.66 3.07 -2.25
N ARG A 17 10.36 3.01 -2.52
CA ARG A 17 9.41 4.01 -2.04
C ARG A 17 8.06 3.38 -1.77
N VAL A 18 7.46 3.77 -0.65
CA VAL A 18 6.07 3.49 -0.29
C VAL A 18 5.43 4.84 0.01
N ALA A 19 4.55 5.33 -0.87
CA ALA A 19 3.93 6.64 -0.75
C ALA A 19 2.84 6.68 0.33
N THR A 20 3.23 6.54 1.60
CA THR A 20 2.31 6.27 2.73
C THR A 20 1.15 7.26 2.86
N ARG A 21 1.38 8.55 2.61
CA ARG A 21 0.32 9.56 2.60
C ARG A 21 -0.73 9.28 1.53
N ASP A 22 -0.30 9.05 0.31
CA ASP A 22 -1.19 8.81 -0.84
C ASP A 22 -1.90 7.46 -0.69
N ILE A 23 -1.23 6.47 -0.11
CA ILE A 23 -1.84 5.18 0.26
C ILE A 23 -2.95 5.40 1.30
N GLY A 24 -2.75 6.27 2.28
CA GLY A 24 -3.79 6.65 3.24
C GLY A 24 -5.01 7.30 2.57
N LEU A 25 -4.77 8.20 1.61
CA LEU A 25 -5.84 8.81 0.81
C LEU A 25 -6.59 7.77 -0.04
N LEU A 26 -5.87 6.82 -0.65
CA LEU A 26 -6.47 5.70 -1.38
C LEU A 26 -7.41 4.86 -0.51
N VAL A 27 -7.04 4.60 0.75
CA VAL A 27 -7.90 3.88 1.71
C VAL A 27 -9.15 4.70 2.06
N ILE A 28 -9.04 6.03 2.18
CA ILE A 28 -10.21 6.90 2.35
C ILE A 28 -11.12 6.84 1.11
N GLU A 29 -10.56 6.83 -0.10
CA GLU A 29 -11.32 6.69 -1.35
C GLU A 29 -12.05 5.35 -1.46
N LEU A 30 -11.47 4.28 -0.93
CA LEU A 30 -12.10 2.96 -0.80
C LEU A 30 -13.26 2.95 0.21
N GLY A 31 -13.39 3.97 1.06
CA GLY A 31 -14.38 4.04 2.14
C GLY A 31 -13.89 3.54 3.50
N GLY A 32 -12.59 3.24 3.63
CA GLY A 32 -11.96 2.78 4.88
C GLY A 32 -11.64 3.92 5.86
N GLY A 33 -11.92 5.16 5.49
CA GLY A 33 -11.68 6.35 6.31
C GLY A 33 -12.68 7.46 6.01
N ARG A 34 -12.50 8.58 6.70
CA ARG A 34 -13.40 9.74 6.63
C ARG A 34 -12.76 10.89 5.87
N ARG A 35 -13.47 11.52 4.93
CA ARG A 35 -13.10 12.82 4.37
C ARG A 35 -13.63 13.94 5.26
N VAL A 36 -14.84 13.76 5.80
CA VAL A 36 -15.45 14.63 6.81
C VAL A 36 -15.94 13.81 8.00
N ALA A 37 -16.11 14.43 9.16
CA ALA A 37 -16.40 13.74 10.42
C ALA A 37 -17.66 12.84 10.40
N SER A 38 -18.64 13.18 9.55
CA SER A 38 -19.90 12.46 9.39
C SER A 38 -19.84 11.24 8.46
N ASP A 39 -18.74 11.02 7.73
CA ASP A 39 -18.64 9.90 6.80
C ASP A 39 -18.70 8.56 7.54
N THR A 40 -19.48 7.63 6.98
CA THR A 40 -19.51 6.24 7.44
C THR A 40 -18.29 5.50 6.92
N ILE A 41 -17.67 4.70 7.78
CA ILE A 41 -16.52 3.86 7.42
C ILE A 41 -17.02 2.46 7.06
N ASP A 42 -16.62 1.94 5.90
CA ASP A 42 -16.77 0.52 5.59
C ASP A 42 -15.58 -0.25 6.20
N HIS A 43 -15.79 -0.90 7.34
CA HIS A 43 -14.74 -1.67 8.02
C HIS A 43 -14.25 -2.91 7.25
N ARG A 44 -14.88 -3.24 6.12
CA ARG A 44 -14.52 -4.41 5.31
C ARG A 44 -13.47 -4.09 4.25
N VAL A 45 -13.22 -2.81 3.96
CA VAL A 45 -12.29 -2.36 2.90
C VAL A 45 -10.94 -1.94 3.51
N GLY A 46 -9.90 -1.89 2.68
CA GLY A 46 -8.55 -1.51 3.11
C GLY A 46 -7.46 -2.25 2.34
N LEU A 47 -6.26 -2.27 2.90
CA LEU A 47 -5.09 -2.94 2.34
C LEU A 47 -4.51 -3.93 3.35
N SER A 48 -4.01 -5.06 2.88
CA SER A 48 -3.23 -6.00 3.68
C SER A 48 -2.00 -6.48 2.93
N GLU A 49 -1.05 -7.07 3.66
CA GLU A 49 0.17 -7.66 3.08
C GLU A 49 0.96 -6.68 2.20
N VAL A 50 0.97 -5.40 2.58
CA VAL A 50 1.71 -4.36 1.87
C VAL A 50 3.20 -4.59 2.08
N VAL A 51 3.96 -4.65 1.00
CA VAL A 51 5.42 -4.80 1.04
C VAL A 51 6.10 -3.68 1.83
N GLY A 52 7.16 -4.03 2.53
CA GLY A 52 7.97 -3.09 3.29
C GLY A 52 9.00 -2.36 2.44
N LEU A 53 9.35 -1.13 2.84
CA LEU A 53 10.52 -0.44 2.29
C LEU A 53 11.78 -1.29 2.51
N GLY A 54 12.61 -1.44 1.48
CA GLY A 54 13.81 -2.28 1.51
C GLY A 54 13.55 -3.78 1.36
N GLN A 55 12.31 -4.20 1.15
CA GLN A 55 12.00 -5.59 0.80
C GLN A 55 12.41 -5.88 -0.65
N ARG A 56 13.00 -7.05 -0.90
CA ARG A 56 13.28 -7.55 -2.25
C ARG A 56 12.06 -8.30 -2.80
N VAL A 57 11.75 -8.06 -4.08
CA VAL A 57 10.63 -8.70 -4.80
C VAL A 57 11.10 -9.18 -6.17
N ALA A 58 10.47 -10.23 -6.68
CA ALA A 58 10.59 -10.72 -8.05
C ALA A 58 9.39 -10.27 -8.91
N ALA A 59 9.53 -10.35 -10.23
CA ALA A 59 8.40 -10.13 -11.13
C ALA A 59 7.27 -11.13 -10.82
N GLY A 60 6.05 -10.63 -10.69
CA GLY A 60 4.87 -11.41 -10.33
C GLY A 60 4.61 -11.53 -8.83
N ASP A 61 5.55 -11.18 -7.96
CA ASP A 61 5.34 -11.21 -6.50
C ASP A 61 4.22 -10.25 -6.09
N ARG A 62 3.49 -10.61 -5.04
CA ARG A 62 2.44 -9.77 -4.47
C ARG A 62 3.07 -8.59 -3.72
N LEU A 63 2.64 -7.39 -4.09
CA LEU A 63 3.00 -6.13 -3.47
C LEU A 63 2.03 -5.71 -2.36
N ALA A 64 0.75 -6.03 -2.55
CA ALA A 64 -0.31 -5.77 -1.58
C ALA A 64 -1.58 -6.55 -1.97
N MET A 65 -2.51 -6.65 -1.04
CA MET A 65 -3.88 -7.09 -1.28
C MET A 65 -4.86 -5.94 -1.02
N VAL A 66 -5.68 -5.62 -2.01
CA VAL A 66 -6.78 -4.65 -1.91
C VAL A 66 -8.06 -5.36 -1.49
N HIS A 67 -8.70 -4.85 -0.44
CA HIS A 67 -10.03 -5.24 0.04
C HIS A 67 -11.02 -4.16 -0.38
N ALA A 68 -11.99 -4.49 -1.24
CA ALA A 68 -12.95 -3.50 -1.76
C ALA A 68 -14.41 -3.98 -1.73
N ALA A 69 -15.34 -3.03 -1.78
CA ALA A 69 -16.77 -3.32 -1.76
C ALA A 69 -17.29 -3.93 -3.08
N ASP A 70 -16.59 -3.68 -4.19
CA ASP A 70 -16.97 -4.15 -5.53
C ASP A 70 -15.73 -4.31 -6.43
N ALA A 71 -15.93 -4.94 -7.60
CA ALA A 71 -14.85 -5.21 -8.54
C ALA A 71 -14.23 -3.94 -9.13
N ALA A 72 -15.03 -2.93 -9.43
CA ALA A 72 -14.56 -1.72 -10.07
C ALA A 72 -13.72 -0.85 -9.12
N SER A 73 -14.11 -0.77 -7.84
CA SER A 73 -13.31 -0.13 -6.80
C SER A 73 -12.01 -0.90 -6.53
N ALA A 74 -12.04 -2.24 -6.50
CA ALA A 74 -10.84 -3.06 -6.42
C ALA A 74 -9.86 -2.81 -7.57
N ASP A 75 -10.35 -2.80 -8.81
CA ASP A 75 -9.53 -2.58 -10.01
C ASP A 75 -8.84 -1.21 -10.01
N ARG A 76 -9.61 -0.14 -9.74
CA ARG A 76 -9.05 1.23 -9.66
C ARG A 76 -8.00 1.35 -8.56
N ALA A 77 -8.31 0.83 -7.37
CA ALA A 77 -7.39 0.93 -6.26
C ALA A 77 -6.12 0.10 -6.45
N ALA A 78 -6.21 -1.08 -7.06
CA ALA A 78 -5.03 -1.89 -7.39
C ALA A 78 -4.11 -1.17 -8.39
N ALA A 79 -4.68 -0.56 -9.43
CA ALA A 79 -3.92 0.22 -10.41
C ALA A 79 -3.27 1.46 -9.79
N GLN A 80 -3.99 2.20 -8.94
CA GLN A 80 -3.43 3.36 -8.23
C GLN A 80 -2.33 2.93 -7.25
N LEU A 81 -2.56 1.90 -6.44
CA LEU A 81 -1.58 1.42 -5.47
C LEU A 81 -0.27 0.98 -6.12
N ALA A 82 -0.32 0.35 -7.31
CA ALA A 82 0.88 -0.01 -8.05
C ALA A 82 1.79 1.18 -8.37
N LEU A 83 1.22 2.38 -8.61
CA LEU A 83 1.97 3.61 -8.87
C LEU A 83 2.55 4.25 -7.60
N LEU A 84 2.03 3.87 -6.42
CA LEU A 84 2.46 4.37 -5.12
C LEU A 84 3.59 3.55 -4.50
N LEU A 85 3.95 2.44 -5.15
CA LEU A 85 5.05 1.56 -4.77
C LEU A 85 6.13 1.63 -5.86
N GLU A 86 7.35 1.96 -5.47
CA GLU A 86 8.47 2.08 -6.40
C GLU A 86 9.45 0.93 -6.20
N ILE A 87 9.76 0.20 -7.27
CA ILE A 87 10.75 -0.87 -7.29
C ILE A 87 11.94 -0.39 -8.11
N GLY A 88 13.16 -0.56 -7.58
CA GLY A 88 14.38 -0.25 -8.33
C GLY A 88 15.49 -1.27 -8.08
N ASP A 89 16.57 -1.18 -8.85
CA ASP A 89 17.60 -2.23 -8.88
C ASP A 89 18.53 -2.24 -7.66
N GLU A 90 18.68 -1.09 -7.01
CA GLU A 90 19.53 -0.92 -5.84
C GLU A 90 18.73 -0.99 -4.54
N ALA A 91 19.31 -1.66 -3.54
CA ALA A 91 18.77 -1.65 -2.19
C ALA A 91 18.76 -0.21 -1.65
N PRO A 92 17.65 0.25 -1.03
CA PRO A 92 17.63 1.55 -0.39
C PRO A 92 18.64 1.59 0.76
N ALA A 93 19.10 2.79 1.12
CA ALA A 93 19.89 2.97 2.34
C ALA A 93 19.11 2.40 3.53
N SER A 94 19.81 1.71 4.43
CA SER A 94 19.18 1.12 5.61
C SER A 94 18.44 2.22 6.36
N PRO A 95 17.11 2.12 6.57
CA PRO A 95 16.42 3.11 7.35
C PRO A 95 17.03 3.15 8.75
N GLY A 96 17.09 4.37 9.32
CA GLY A 96 17.47 4.54 10.71
C GLY A 96 16.57 3.74 11.65
N PRO A 97 16.93 3.62 12.93
CA PRO A 97 16.11 2.88 13.89
C PRO A 97 14.68 3.43 13.93
N LEU A 98 13.70 2.53 14.05
CA LEU A 98 12.28 2.90 14.15
C LEU A 98 12.00 3.76 15.39
N LEU A 99 12.79 3.56 16.45
CA LEU A 99 12.75 4.31 17.69
C LEU A 99 14.19 4.72 18.04
N THR A 100 14.38 6.01 18.27
CA THR A 100 15.60 6.53 18.88
C THR A 100 15.21 7.16 20.21
N ALA A 101 15.90 6.81 21.28
CA ALA A 101 15.73 7.48 22.56
C ALA A 101 16.28 8.92 22.48
N LEU A 102 15.58 9.87 23.08
CA LEU A 102 16.11 11.22 23.28
C LEU A 102 16.99 11.18 24.52
N GLU A 103 18.29 11.41 24.36
CA GLU A 103 19.21 11.60 25.49
C GLU A 103 18.97 12.99 26.12
N GLY A 104 18.93 13.04 27.45
CA GLY A 104 18.73 14.25 28.25
C GLY A 104 19.89 14.53 29.18
#